data_AF-A0A9E4T844-F1
#
_entry.id   AF-A0A9E4T844-F1
#
_cell.length_a   1.000
_cell.length_b   1.000
_cell.length_c   1.000
_cell.angle_alpha   90.00
_cell.angle_beta   90.00
_cell.angle_gamma   90.00
#
_symmetry.space_group_name_H-M   'P 1'
#
loop_
_entity.id
_entity.type
_entity.pdbx_description
1 polymer ?
#
loop_
_entity_poly.entity_id
_entity_poly.type
_entity_poly.pdbx_seq_one_letter_code
_entity_poly.pdbx_strand_id
1 'polypeptide(L)' 'MLQRVLRGRCLYSYLGCSTATFYRRFRKDPEFPKPVRLGAGMNGYLKDEVDVYLETRPRVDNQTSQDPNMEELS' A
#
# COMPACT_ATOMS: atom_id res chain seq x y z
N MET A 1 -15.10 -11.62 -8.02
CA MET A 1 -13.72 -11.15 -7.79
C MET A 1 -13.03 -12.09 -6.81
N LEU A 2 -11.82 -12.56 -7.08
CA LEU A 2 -11.07 -13.48 -6.21
C LEU A 2 -10.46 -12.71 -5.05
N GLN A 3 -11.05 -12.81 -3.86
CA GLN A 3 -10.47 -12.22 -2.64
C GLN A 3 -9.20 -12.98 -2.27
N ARG A 4 -8.03 -12.41 -2.61
CA ARG A 4 -6.73 -12.94 -2.22
C ARG A 4 -6.35 -12.37 -0.85
N VAL A 5 -5.98 -13.25 0.07
CA VAL A 5 -5.45 -12.84 1.38
C VAL A 5 -3.93 -12.83 1.33
N LEU A 6 -3.32 -11.69 1.64
CA LEU A 6 -1.88 -11.51 1.71
C LEU A 6 -1.40 -11.69 3.15
N ARG A 7 -0.37 -12.52 3.37
CA ARG A 7 0.32 -12.53 4.66
C ARG A 7 1.12 -11.26 4.85
N GLY A 8 1.41 -10.89 6.10
CA GLY A 8 2.21 -9.71 6.43
C GLY A 8 3.49 -9.61 5.58
N ARG A 9 4.20 -10.74 5.38
CA ARG A 9 5.37 -10.82 4.51
C ARG A 9 5.13 -10.38 3.07
N CYS A 10 4.09 -10.90 2.45
CA CYS A 10 3.72 -10.53 1.09
C CYS A 10 3.20 -9.09 1.02
N LEU A 11 2.52 -8.63 2.06
CA LEU A 11 1.91 -7.32 2.11
C LEU A 11 2.93 -6.18 2.13
N TYR A 12 3.95 -6.22 3.00
CA TYR A 12 4.94 -5.13 3.01
C TYR A 12 5.79 -5.12 1.73
N SER A 13 6.07 -6.29 1.14
CA SER A 13 6.71 -6.40 -0.17
C SER A 13 5.84 -5.81 -1.28
N TYR A 14 4.52 -6.08 -1.24
CA TYR A 14 3.56 -5.51 -2.19
C TYR A 14 3.44 -3.99 -2.05
N LEU A 15 3.45 -3.47 -0.82
CA LEU A 15 3.45 -2.05 -0.51
C LEU A 15 4.80 -1.35 -0.84
N GLY A 16 5.84 -2.10 -1.20
CA GLY A 16 7.18 -1.57 -1.46
C GLY A 16 7.82 -0.92 -0.23
N CYS A 17 7.48 -1.37 0.98
CA CYS A 17 8.00 -0.79 2.22
C CYS A 17 8.66 -1.83 3.13
N SER A 18 9.62 -1.36 3.94
CA SER A 18 10.24 -2.19 4.96
C SER A 18 9.24 -2.58 6.05
N THR A 19 9.48 -3.73 6.70
CA THR A 19 8.71 -4.22 7.84
C THR A 19 8.53 -3.17 8.94
N ALA A 20 9.58 -2.44 9.30
CA ALA A 20 9.52 -1.40 10.31
C ALA A 20 8.56 -0.25 9.92
N THR A 21 8.60 0.18 8.65
CA THR A 21 7.70 1.21 8.11
C THR A 21 6.25 0.73 8.12
N PHE A 22 6.04 -0.53 7.76
CA PHE A 22 4.73 -1.18 7.82
C PHE A 22 4.16 -1.17 9.24
N TYR A 23 4.89 -1.67 10.24
CA TYR A 23 4.41 -1.69 11.63
C TYR A 23 4.23 -0.30 12.22
N ARG A 24 5.05 0.68 11.80
CA ARG A 24 4.88 2.08 12.20
C ARG A 24 3.58 2.66 11.66
N ARG A 25 3.26 2.41 10.38
CA ARG A 25 1.99 2.82 9.76
C ARG A 25 0.82 2.11 10.42
N PHE A 26 0.88 0.79 10.58
CA PHE A 26 -0.15 0.01 11.27
C PHE A 26 -0.49 0.55 12.66
N ARG A 27 0.50 1.07 13.40
CA ARG A 27 0.27 1.68 14.73
C ARG A 27 -0.21 3.13 14.70
N LYS A 28 0.20 3.91 13.69
CA LYS A 28 -0.08 5.35 13.62
C LYS A 28 -1.31 5.69 12.79
N ASP A 29 -1.59 4.90 11.76
CA ASP A 29 -2.64 5.13 10.78
C ASP A 29 -3.88 4.30 11.19
N PRO A 30 -4.96 4.92 11.72
CA PRO A 30 -6.17 4.20 12.12
C PRO A 30 -6.96 3.63 10.93
N GLU A 31 -6.73 4.16 9.73
CA GLU A 31 -7.33 3.68 8.47
C GLU A 31 -6.56 2.53 7.82
N PHE A 32 -5.45 2.08 8.42
CA PHE A 32 -4.67 0.98 7.86
C PHE A 32 -5.48 -0.33 7.87
N PRO A 33 -5.43 -1.15 6.80
CA PRO A 33 -6.22 -2.38 6.68
C PRO A 33 -5.97 -3.32 7.86
N LYS A 34 -7.06 -3.90 8.38
CA LYS A 34 -6.99 -4.74 9.58
C LYS A 34 -6.62 -6.17 9.20
N PRO A 35 -5.83 -6.87 10.04
CA PRO A 35 -5.55 -8.27 9.81
C PRO A 35 -6.82 -9.12 10.01
N VAL A 36 -7.16 -9.91 9.00
CA VAL A 36 -8.14 -10.98 9.06
C VAL A 36 -7.48 -12.26 9.56
N ARG A 37 -8.13 -12.92 10.52
CA ARG A 37 -7.64 -14.16 11.11
C ARG A 37 -7.92 -15.32 10.15
N LEU A 38 -6.86 -15.92 9.61
CA LEU A 38 -6.91 -17.04 8.67
C LEU A 38 -6.93 -18.41 9.36
N GLY A 39 -6.51 -18.47 10.62
CA GLY A 39 -6.41 -19.72 11.39
C GLY A 39 -5.70 -19.54 12.72
N ALA A 40 -5.36 -20.64 13.39
CA ALA A 40 -4.64 -20.63 14.66
C ALA A 40 -3.24 -20.03 14.48
N GLY A 41 -3.02 -18.83 15.03
CA GLY A 41 -1.75 -18.10 14.94
C GLY A 41 -1.46 -17.45 13.58
N MET A 42 -2.44 -17.41 12.68
CA MET A 42 -2.24 -16.92 11.31
C MET A 42 -3.15 -15.75 11.02
N ASN A 43 -2.52 -14.59 10.78
CA ASN A 43 -3.18 -13.37 10.38
C ASN A 43 -2.79 -13.05 8.93
N GLY A 44 -3.75 -12.64 8.12
CA GLY A 44 -3.58 -12.15 6.76
C GLY A 44 -4.34 -10.85 6.55
N TYR A 45 -4.17 -10.23 5.40
CA TYR A 45 -4.81 -8.97 5.04
C TYR A 45 -5.55 -9.16 3.73
N LEU A 46 -6.75 -8.62 3.62
CA LEU A 46 -7.50 -8.66 2.37
C LEU A 46 -6.80 -7.76 1.35
N LYS A 47 -6.45 -8.33 0.19
CA LYS A 47 -5.85 -7.53 -0.89
C LYS A 47 -6.77 -6.38 -1.30
N ASP A 48 -8.08 -6.62 -1.29
CA ASP A 48 -9.10 -5.63 -1.63
C ASP A 48 -9.03 -4.39 -0.73
N GLU A 49 -9.01 -4.58 0.61
CA GLU A 49 -8.85 -3.47 1.55
C GLU A 49 -7.51 -2.74 1.40
N VAL A 50 -6.45 -3.48 1.05
CA VAL A 50 -5.12 -2.91 0.80
C VAL A 50 -5.12 -2.06 -0.47
N ASP A 51 -5.78 -2.52 -1.54
CA ASP A 51 -5.91 -1.78 -2.79
C ASP A 51 -6.77 -0.51 -2.55
N VAL A 52 -7.89 -0.61 -1.84
CA VAL A 52 -8.70 0.55 -1.44
C VAL A 52 -7.88 1.52 -0.58
N TYR A 53 -7.06 1.01 0.34
CA TYR A 53 -6.15 1.85 1.15
C TYR A 53 -5.09 2.56 0.29
N LEU A 54 -4.63 1.92 -0.79
CA LEU A 54 -3.70 2.51 -1.76
C LEU A 54 -4.38 3.53 -2.66
N GLU A 55 -5.67 3.36 -2.97
CA GLU A 55 -6.46 4.30 -3.79
C GLU A 55 -6.90 5.54 -3.00
N THR A 56 -7.25 5.37 -1.73
CA THR A 56 -7.70 6.45 -0.84
C THR A 56 -6.58 7.41 -0.45
N ARG A 57 -5.33 6.95 -0.46
CA ARG A 57 -4.17 7.85 -0.32
C ARG A 57 -3.64 8.19 -1.71
N PRO A 58 -3.73 9.47 -2.15
CA PRO A 58 -2.88 9.88 -3.25
C PRO A 58 -1.46 9.53 -2.81
N ARG A 59 -0.77 8.73 -3.63
CA ARG A 59 0.68 8.65 -3.49
C ARG A 59 1.12 10.10 -3.42
N VAL A 60 1.90 10.45 -2.40
CA VAL A 60 2.74 11.64 -2.56
C VAL A 60 3.76 11.19 -3.59
N ASP A 61 3.31 11.20 -4.84
CA ASP A 61 4.15 11.10 -5.99
C ASP A 61 5.02 12.32 -5.82
N ASN A 62 6.25 12.10 -5.34
CA ASN A 62 7.32 13.05 -5.54
C ASN A 62 7.67 13.01 -7.05
N GLN A 63 6.67 13.14 -7.92
CA GLN A 63 6.77 13.58 -9.30
C GLN A 63 7.09 15.07 -9.24
N THR A 64 8.28 15.36 -8.70
CA THR A 64 9.10 16.43 -9.24
C THR A 64 9.23 16.16 -10.73
N SER A 65 8.91 17.17 -11.54
CA SER A 65 9.17 17.25 -12.99
C SER A 65 8.30 16.37 -13.89
N GLN A 66 7.09 16.83 -14.17
CA GLN A 66 6.72 16.99 -15.58
C GLN A 66 6.82 18.47 -15.89
N ASP A 67 7.99 18.90 -16.37
CA ASP A 67 8.18 20.21 -16.99
C ASP A 67 7.40 20.24 -18.32
N PRO A 68 6.38 21.10 -18.48
CA PRO A 68 5.71 21.27 -19.76
C PRO A 68 6.42 22.39 -20.55
N ASN A 69 7.68 22.22 -20.96
CA ASN A 69 8.26 23.11 -21.98
C ASN A 69 9.55 22.58 -22.60
N MET A 70 9.47 21.89 -23.74
CA MET A 70 10.46 22.02 -24.83
C MET A 70 10.00 21.21 -26.03
N GLU A 71 9.30 21.85 -26.97
CA GLU A 71 9.70 21.91 -28.39
C GLU A 71 8.71 22.79 -29.17
N GLU A 72 8.70 24.09 -28.89
CA GLU A 72 8.41 25.09 -29.93
C GLU A 72 9.73 25.78 -30.22
N LEU A 73 10.48 25.28 -31.20
CA LEU A 73 11.53 25.98 -31.93
C LEU A 73 12.00 25.13 -33.12
N SER A 74 11.27 25.22 -34.23
CA SER A 74 11.77 25.77 -35.52
C SER A 74 11.04 25.20 -36.72
#